data_AF-A0A533V0D9-F1
#
_entry.id   AF-A0A533V0D9-F1
#
_cell.length_a   1.000
_cell.length_b   1.000
_cell.length_c   1.000
_cell.angle_alpha   90.00
_cell.angle_beta   90.00
_cell.angle_gamma   90.00
#
_symmetry.space_group_name_H-M   'P 1'
#
loop_
_entity.id
_entity.type
_entity.pdbx_description
1 polymer ?
#
loop_
_entity_poly.entity_id
_entity_poly.type
_entity_poly.pdbx_seq_one_letter_code
_entity_poly.pdbx_strand_id
1 'polypeptide(L)'
;MKEQVTRLNEWFVPQFGQIKFRILVGMMFLPYTGMSISFSIVGSLLAPTIAWDRIIAIIIIYFSALGISAHAADSMGSKKDKPWGDYFSNVELLIMLISGLVTAYTIGTYYMIFFVPLLLPIAILEGFFLFAYNYELWDGFFHNNMWFAISWGSMPLLAGYIMQTNSLTYIPLLLALVAFAVSYLEIKLSRKYKKSKQTNDMSRSKELEFRLKIISMSTILFSVTLLIFRGLQITF
;
A
#
# COMPACT_ATOMS: atom_id res chain seq x y z
N MET A 1 -13.61 -23.37 10.19
CA MET A 1 -14.70 -22.61 10.86
C MET A 1 -14.24 -21.71 12.02
N LYS A 2 -13.54 -22.20 13.07
CA LYS A 2 -13.11 -21.34 14.19
C LYS A 2 -12.19 -20.18 13.76
N GLU A 3 -11.20 -20.44 12.91
CA GLU A 3 -10.31 -19.39 12.35
C GLU A 3 -11.04 -18.40 11.43
N GLN A 4 -12.08 -18.86 10.73
CA GLN A 4 -12.82 -18.03 9.79
C GLN A 4 -13.60 -16.91 10.48
N VAL A 5 -14.11 -17.19 11.68
CA VAL A 5 -14.84 -16.21 12.49
C VAL A 5 -13.88 -15.19 13.12
N THR A 6 -12.63 -15.56 13.41
CA THR A 6 -11.67 -14.69 14.11
C THR A 6 -11.17 -13.54 13.24
N ARG A 7 -10.94 -13.79 11.94
CA ARG A 7 -10.38 -12.78 11.02
C ARG A 7 -11.40 -11.73 10.56
N LEU A 8 -12.69 -12.08 10.50
CA LEU A 8 -13.75 -11.10 10.20
C LEU A 8 -13.94 -10.05 11.31
N ASN A 9 -13.32 -10.28 12.47
CA ASN A 9 -13.28 -9.37 13.62
C ASN A 9 -11.98 -8.55 13.68
N GLU A 10 -11.12 -8.61 12.65
CA GLU A 10 -9.98 -7.71 12.54
C GLU A 10 -10.46 -6.26 12.47
N TRP A 11 -9.72 -5.36 13.10
CA TRP A 11 -10.14 -3.99 13.32
C TRP A 11 -10.32 -3.15 12.05
N PHE A 12 -9.74 -3.60 10.94
CA PHE A 12 -9.83 -2.98 9.63
C PHE A 12 -10.87 -3.63 8.71
N VAL A 13 -11.61 -4.64 9.21
CA VAL A 13 -12.68 -5.30 8.48
C VAL A 13 -14.02 -4.67 8.85
N PRO A 14 -14.86 -4.25 7.89
CA PRO A 14 -16.15 -3.65 8.18
C PRO A 14 -17.07 -4.66 8.87
N GLN A 15 -17.89 -4.16 9.79
CA GLN A 15 -18.89 -4.97 10.52
C GLN A 15 -20.23 -5.04 9.79
N PHE A 16 -20.36 -4.37 8.64
CA PHE A 16 -21.57 -4.32 7.81
C PHE A 16 -21.31 -4.94 6.43
N GLY A 17 -22.39 -5.21 5.70
CA GLY A 17 -22.35 -5.76 4.34
C GLY A 17 -22.23 -7.28 4.28
N GLN A 18 -22.27 -7.81 3.06
CA GLN A 18 -22.17 -9.25 2.81
C GLN A 18 -20.78 -9.79 3.19
N ILE A 19 -20.70 -11.09 3.56
CA ILE A 19 -19.45 -11.73 4.00
C ILE A 19 -18.34 -11.60 2.95
N LYS A 20 -18.65 -11.80 1.66
CA LYS A 20 -17.68 -11.66 0.56
C LYS A 20 -17.07 -10.26 0.48
N PHE A 21 -17.88 -9.21 0.68
CA PHE A 21 -17.41 -7.84 0.73
C PHE A 21 -16.44 -7.61 1.91
N ARG A 22 -16.79 -8.11 3.09
CA ARG A 22 -15.94 -7.99 4.29
C ARG A 22 -14.60 -8.71 4.11
N ILE A 23 -14.61 -9.90 3.53
CA ILE A 23 -13.41 -10.67 3.19
C ILE A 23 -12.53 -9.90 2.20
N LEU A 24 -13.13 -9.35 1.13
CA LEU A 24 -12.40 -8.54 0.16
C LEU A 24 -11.72 -7.35 0.83
N VAL A 25 -12.45 -6.59 1.66
CA VAL A 25 -11.88 -5.45 2.40
C VAL A 25 -10.77 -5.91 3.35
N GLY A 26 -10.94 -7.05 4.02
CA GLY A 26 -9.91 -7.65 4.87
C GLY A 26 -8.63 -8.00 4.11
N MET A 27 -8.76 -8.60 2.93
CA MET A 27 -7.64 -8.94 2.05
C MET A 27 -6.89 -7.69 1.59
N MET A 28 -7.59 -6.61 1.22
CA MET A 28 -6.98 -5.36 0.75
C MET A 28 -6.19 -4.60 1.83
N PHE A 29 -6.33 -5.00 3.10
CA PHE A 29 -5.65 -4.39 4.25
C PHE A 29 -5.68 -2.85 4.19
N LEU A 30 -6.89 -2.28 4.07
CA LEU A 30 -7.09 -0.87 3.70
C LEU A 30 -6.29 0.18 4.48
N PRO A 31 -6.01 0.04 5.80
CA PRO A 31 -5.15 1.00 6.49
C PRO A 31 -3.76 1.10 5.87
N TYR A 32 -3.19 -0.03 5.46
CA TYR A 32 -1.87 -0.08 4.85
C TYR A 32 -1.88 0.42 3.41
N THR A 33 -2.84 -0.04 2.62
CA THR A 33 -3.07 0.47 1.26
C THR A 33 -3.26 2.00 1.29
N GLY A 34 -4.02 2.50 2.26
CA GLY A 34 -4.23 3.92 2.50
C GLY A 34 -2.94 4.66 2.87
N MET A 35 -2.06 4.08 3.69
CA MET A 35 -0.74 4.66 3.98
C MET A 35 0.14 4.76 2.73
N SER A 36 0.22 3.70 1.92
CA SER A 36 1.01 3.73 0.68
C SER A 36 0.51 4.80 -0.31
N ILE A 37 -0.81 4.89 -0.48
CA ILE A 37 -1.43 5.95 -1.29
C ILE A 37 -1.10 7.33 -0.70
N SER A 38 -1.18 7.48 0.62
CA SER A 38 -0.85 8.73 1.32
C SER A 38 0.59 9.17 1.08
N PHE A 39 1.55 8.24 1.08
CA PHE A 39 2.94 8.58 0.73
C PHE A 39 3.06 9.10 -0.70
N SER A 40 2.36 8.49 -1.68
CA SER A 40 2.34 8.99 -3.06
C SER A 40 1.69 10.36 -3.23
N ILE A 41 0.64 10.64 -2.45
CA ILE A 41 0.02 11.97 -2.42
C ILE A 41 0.99 12.98 -1.80
N VAL A 42 1.57 12.69 -0.64
CA VAL A 42 2.56 13.57 0.00
C VAL A 42 3.71 13.86 -0.95
N GLY A 43 4.27 12.84 -1.60
CA GLY A 43 5.31 13.01 -2.61
C GLY A 43 4.90 13.93 -3.76
N SER A 44 3.69 13.76 -4.28
CA SER A 44 3.13 14.63 -5.32
C SER A 44 3.03 16.09 -4.84
N LEU A 45 2.59 16.31 -3.60
CA LEU A 45 2.36 17.64 -3.05
C LEU A 45 3.64 18.41 -2.72
N LEU A 46 4.81 17.76 -2.73
CA LEU A 46 6.12 18.40 -2.64
C LEU A 46 6.52 19.11 -3.95
N ALA A 47 5.83 18.85 -5.06
CA ALA A 47 6.12 19.51 -6.32
C ALA A 47 5.75 21.00 -6.26
N PRO A 48 6.55 21.88 -6.90
CA PRO A 48 6.26 23.32 -6.94
C PRO A 48 4.88 23.62 -7.55
N THR A 49 4.60 22.98 -8.69
CA THR A 49 3.33 23.03 -9.41
C THR A 49 2.64 21.67 -9.33
N ILE A 50 1.32 21.67 -9.15
CA ILE A 50 0.52 20.46 -8.98
C ILE A 50 -0.38 20.26 -10.19
N ALA A 51 -0.18 19.13 -10.88
CA ALA A 51 -1.11 18.61 -11.86
C ALA A 51 -2.07 17.64 -11.14
N TRP A 52 -3.32 18.05 -10.96
CA TRP A 52 -4.32 17.30 -10.18
C TRP A 52 -4.76 16.00 -10.84
N ASP A 53 -4.80 15.96 -12.18
CA ASP A 53 -5.03 14.74 -12.95
C ASP A 53 -3.98 13.67 -12.60
N ARG A 54 -2.72 14.08 -12.40
CA ARG A 54 -1.63 13.18 -12.02
C ARG A 54 -1.74 12.65 -10.60
N ILE A 55 -2.32 13.43 -9.67
CA ILE A 55 -2.64 12.94 -8.31
C ILE A 55 -3.72 11.87 -8.39
N ILE A 56 -4.77 12.09 -9.18
CA ILE A 56 -5.83 11.10 -9.36
C ILE A 56 -5.25 9.83 -9.99
N ALA A 57 -4.42 9.98 -11.03
CA ALA A 57 -3.76 8.88 -11.69
C ALA A 57 -2.87 8.07 -10.73
N ILE A 58 -2.04 8.72 -9.90
CA ILE A 58 -1.16 8.00 -8.97
C ILE A 58 -1.94 7.28 -7.87
N ILE A 59 -3.06 7.85 -7.40
CA ILE A 59 -3.98 7.17 -6.46
C ILE A 59 -4.55 5.89 -7.10
N ILE A 60 -5.03 5.97 -8.34
CA ILE A 60 -5.58 4.81 -9.07
C ILE A 60 -4.50 3.76 -9.30
N ILE A 61 -3.29 4.15 -9.69
CA ILE A 61 -2.15 3.25 -9.88
C ILE A 61 -1.86 2.49 -8.59
N TYR A 62 -1.66 3.19 -7.46
CA TYR A 62 -1.32 2.54 -6.19
C TYR A 62 -2.45 1.69 -5.62
N PHE A 63 -3.70 2.13 -5.76
CA PHE A 63 -4.85 1.33 -5.36
C PHE A 63 -4.95 0.04 -6.18
N SER A 64 -4.77 0.12 -7.51
CA SER A 64 -4.91 -1.03 -8.41
C SER A 64 -3.73 -2.00 -8.30
N ALA A 65 -2.50 -1.49 -8.27
CA ALA A 65 -1.30 -2.32 -8.15
C ALA A 65 -1.15 -2.87 -6.74
N LEU A 66 -1.21 -2.04 -5.69
CA LEU A 66 -0.94 -2.51 -4.32
C LEU A 66 -2.20 -2.97 -3.61
N GLY A 67 -3.23 -2.13 -3.62
CA GLY A 67 -4.49 -2.40 -2.93
C GLY A 67 -5.22 -3.64 -3.43
N ILE A 68 -5.07 -3.97 -4.72
CA ILE A 68 -5.71 -5.14 -5.34
C ILE A 68 -4.65 -6.18 -5.71
N SER A 69 -3.73 -5.84 -6.61
CA SER A 69 -2.89 -6.86 -7.25
C SER A 69 -1.86 -7.47 -6.31
N ALA A 70 -1.17 -6.66 -5.50
CA ALA A 70 -0.17 -7.16 -4.55
C ALA A 70 -0.82 -8.04 -3.47
N HIS A 71 -1.99 -7.66 -2.94
CA HIS A 71 -2.71 -8.49 -1.96
C HIS A 71 -3.27 -9.77 -2.55
N ALA A 72 -3.71 -9.75 -3.82
CA ALA A 72 -4.10 -10.95 -4.54
C ALA A 72 -2.87 -11.87 -4.77
N ALA A 73 -1.74 -11.29 -5.18
CA ALA A 73 -0.48 -12.01 -5.32
C ALA A 73 0.01 -12.62 -4.00
N ASP A 74 -0.09 -11.91 -2.88
CA ASP A 74 0.28 -12.39 -1.54
C ASP A 74 -0.60 -13.57 -1.13
N SER A 75 -1.90 -13.45 -1.40
CA SER A 75 -2.88 -14.51 -1.16
C SER A 75 -2.62 -15.76 -2.00
N MET A 76 -2.10 -15.62 -3.23
CA MET A 76 -1.71 -16.74 -4.09
C MET A 76 -0.37 -17.34 -3.69
N GLY A 77 0.63 -16.49 -3.46
CA GLY A 77 2.04 -16.84 -3.39
C GLY A 77 2.59 -17.18 -1.99
N SER A 78 1.95 -16.69 -0.92
CA SER A 78 2.38 -16.97 0.45
C SER A 78 2.40 -18.48 0.72
N LYS A 79 3.55 -19.01 1.16
CA LYS A 79 3.77 -20.46 1.33
C LYS A 79 3.27 -20.98 2.67
N LYS A 80 3.21 -20.14 3.71
CA LYS A 80 2.94 -20.55 5.09
C LYS A 80 1.54 -20.21 5.55
N ASP A 81 1.17 -18.94 5.45
CA ASP A 81 -0.07 -18.41 5.99
C ASP A 81 -0.84 -17.67 4.90
N LYS A 82 -2.04 -18.14 4.55
CA LYS A 82 -2.96 -17.50 3.60
C LYS A 82 -4.22 -17.00 4.31
N PRO A 83 -4.13 -15.98 5.17
CA PRO A 83 -5.22 -15.59 6.05
C PRO A 83 -6.50 -15.18 5.31
N TRP A 84 -6.37 -14.72 4.06
CA TRP A 84 -7.48 -14.30 3.20
C TRP A 84 -7.58 -15.07 1.89
N GLY A 85 -6.51 -15.75 1.46
CA GLY A 85 -6.45 -16.43 0.16
C GLY A 85 -7.41 -17.60 0.05
N ASP A 86 -7.63 -18.35 1.13
CA ASP A 86 -8.48 -19.54 1.14
C ASP A 86 -9.99 -19.22 0.93
N TYR A 87 -10.38 -17.95 0.94
CA TYR A 87 -11.75 -17.52 0.65
C TYR A 87 -12.00 -17.22 -0.82
N PHE A 88 -10.96 -17.22 -1.66
CA PHE A 88 -11.03 -16.96 -3.08
C PHE A 88 -10.49 -18.15 -3.86
N SER A 89 -11.08 -18.41 -5.02
CA SER A 89 -10.49 -19.32 -5.99
C SER A 89 -9.22 -18.73 -6.59
N ASN A 90 -8.30 -19.58 -7.06
CA ASN A 90 -7.11 -19.13 -7.78
C ASN A 90 -7.44 -18.28 -9.00
N VAL A 91 -8.58 -18.53 -9.66
CA VAL A 91 -9.05 -17.75 -10.81
C VAL A 91 -9.49 -16.35 -10.38
N GLU A 92 -10.23 -16.21 -9.28
CA GLU A 92 -10.62 -14.90 -8.74
C GLU A 92 -9.38 -14.07 -8.37
N LEU A 93 -8.41 -14.66 -7.67
CA LEU A 93 -7.16 -13.98 -7.31
C LEU A 93 -6.34 -13.59 -8.54
N LEU A 94 -6.27 -14.46 -9.56
CA LEU A 94 -5.58 -14.15 -10.82
C LEU A 94 -6.27 -13.01 -11.57
N ILE A 95 -7.61 -12.99 -11.62
CA ILE A 95 -8.36 -11.89 -12.24
C ILE A 95 -8.06 -10.58 -11.52
N MET A 96 -8.06 -10.56 -10.18
CA MET A 96 -7.72 -9.37 -9.40
C MET A 96 -6.28 -8.89 -9.67
N LEU A 97 -5.31 -9.81 -9.66
CA LEU A 97 -3.91 -9.55 -9.98
C LEU A 97 -3.75 -8.94 -11.38
N ILE A 98 -4.32 -9.57 -12.40
CA ILE A 98 -4.16 -9.11 -13.78
C ILE A 98 -4.92 -7.81 -14.05
N SER A 99 -6.17 -7.69 -13.58
CA SER A 99 -6.97 -6.47 -13.82
C SER A 99 -6.36 -5.23 -13.15
N GLY A 100 -5.87 -5.36 -11.91
CA GLY A 100 -5.21 -4.26 -11.22
C GLY A 100 -3.86 -3.90 -11.85
N LEU A 101 -3.06 -4.88 -12.28
CA LEU A 101 -1.81 -4.64 -13.02
C LEU A 101 -2.06 -3.96 -14.36
N VAL A 102 -3.01 -4.46 -15.16
CA VAL A 102 -3.36 -3.86 -16.45
C VAL A 102 -3.79 -2.40 -16.25
N THR A 103 -4.63 -2.13 -15.24
CA THR A 103 -5.07 -0.76 -14.92
C THR A 103 -3.87 0.13 -14.58
N ALA A 104 -3.02 -0.31 -13.64
CA ALA A 104 -1.88 0.46 -13.18
C ALA A 104 -0.84 0.70 -14.29
N TYR A 105 -0.45 -0.35 -15.02
CA TYR A 105 0.56 -0.25 -16.07
C TYR A 105 0.05 0.47 -17.31
N THR A 106 -1.25 0.44 -17.62
CA THR A 106 -1.80 1.23 -18.73
C THR A 106 -1.66 2.73 -18.41
N ILE A 107 -2.12 3.15 -17.23
CA ILE A 107 -2.02 4.55 -16.80
C ILE A 107 -0.55 4.96 -16.65
N GLY A 108 0.26 4.14 -15.98
CA GLY A 108 1.69 4.39 -15.78
C GLY A 108 2.44 4.51 -17.11
N THR A 109 2.20 3.61 -18.06
CA THR A 109 2.84 3.63 -19.38
C THR A 109 2.47 4.88 -20.18
N TYR A 110 1.21 5.29 -20.13
CA TYR A 110 0.79 6.56 -20.73
C TYR A 110 1.60 7.74 -20.19
N TYR A 111 1.71 7.86 -18.86
CA TYR A 111 2.51 8.95 -18.28
C TYR A 111 4.01 8.81 -18.58
N MET A 112 4.58 7.61 -18.52
CA MET A 112 5.99 7.36 -18.83
C MET A 112 6.38 7.76 -20.25
N ILE A 113 5.53 7.47 -21.25
CA ILE A 113 5.82 7.74 -22.66
C ILE A 113 5.70 9.24 -22.96
N PHE A 114 4.66 9.90 -22.45
CA PHE A 114 4.30 11.24 -22.92
C PHE A 114 4.74 12.38 -21.98
N PHE A 115 4.98 12.11 -20.69
CA PHE A 115 5.11 13.17 -19.68
C PHE A 115 6.24 12.95 -18.66
N VAL A 116 6.42 11.72 -18.18
CA VAL A 116 7.23 11.39 -16.99
C VAL A 116 8.09 10.14 -17.21
N PRO A 117 9.03 10.12 -18.17
CA PRO A 117 9.89 8.96 -18.43
C PRO A 117 10.71 8.52 -17.20
N LEU A 118 11.02 9.43 -16.26
CA LEU A 118 11.75 9.08 -15.04
C LEU A 118 10.94 8.20 -14.07
N LEU A 119 9.63 8.01 -14.31
CA LEU A 119 8.81 7.07 -13.56
C LEU A 119 9.15 5.59 -13.91
N LEU A 120 9.77 5.34 -15.07
CA LEU A 120 10.14 4.00 -15.53
C LEU A 120 10.96 3.17 -14.53
N PRO A 121 12.08 3.65 -13.96
CA PRO A 121 12.81 2.89 -12.96
C PRO A 121 11.97 2.54 -11.73
N ILE A 122 11.07 3.44 -11.29
CA ILE A 122 10.17 3.16 -10.17
C ILE A 122 9.17 2.06 -10.55
N ALA A 123 8.53 2.16 -11.72
CA ALA A 123 7.57 1.17 -12.19
C ALA A 123 8.19 -0.24 -12.30
N ILE A 124 9.41 -0.34 -12.83
CA ILE A 124 10.15 -1.61 -12.92
C ILE A 124 10.43 -2.18 -11.52
N LEU A 125 10.92 -1.34 -10.60
CA LEU A 125 11.23 -1.78 -9.23
C LEU A 125 9.96 -2.20 -8.47
N GLU A 126 8.88 -1.44 -8.54
CA GLU A 126 7.63 -1.78 -7.87
C GLU A 126 6.97 -3.02 -8.48
N GLY A 127 7.04 -3.19 -9.81
CA GLY A 127 6.67 -4.44 -10.46
C GLY A 127 7.47 -5.63 -9.95
N PHE A 128 8.79 -5.46 -9.87
CA PHE A 128 9.68 -6.47 -9.28
C PHE A 128 9.28 -6.81 -7.84
N PHE A 129 9.10 -5.82 -6.96
CA PHE A 129 8.71 -6.05 -5.56
C PHE A 129 7.32 -6.66 -5.43
N LEU A 130 6.37 -6.30 -6.29
CA LEU A 130 5.05 -6.90 -6.30
C LEU A 130 5.13 -8.42 -6.45
N PHE A 131 6.01 -8.94 -7.31
CA PHE A 131 6.20 -10.38 -7.44
C PHE A 131 7.16 -10.94 -6.38
N ALA A 132 8.34 -10.32 -6.22
CA ALA A 132 9.40 -10.81 -5.35
C ALA A 132 8.99 -10.87 -3.87
N TYR A 133 8.28 -9.85 -3.38
CA TYR A 133 7.81 -9.78 -2.01
C TYR A 133 6.66 -10.77 -1.78
N ASN A 134 5.61 -10.72 -2.61
CA ASN A 134 4.35 -11.42 -2.34
C ASN A 134 4.38 -12.92 -2.69
N TYR A 135 5.21 -13.35 -3.64
CA TYR A 135 5.44 -14.78 -3.92
C TYR A 135 6.58 -15.39 -3.10
N GLU A 136 7.18 -14.61 -2.20
CA GLU A 136 8.33 -15.05 -1.40
C GLU A 136 9.46 -15.65 -2.27
N LEU A 137 9.76 -14.99 -3.40
CA LEU A 137 10.80 -15.44 -4.32
C LEU A 137 12.16 -15.49 -3.61
N TRP A 138 13.03 -16.40 -4.05
CA TRP A 138 14.33 -16.67 -3.41
C TRP A 138 14.20 -16.95 -1.90
N ASP A 139 13.30 -17.87 -1.56
CA ASP A 139 13.01 -18.28 -0.17
C ASP A 139 12.68 -17.11 0.77
N GLY A 140 12.00 -16.10 0.23
CA GLY A 140 11.57 -14.94 0.98
C GLY A 140 12.69 -13.94 1.28
N PHE A 141 13.78 -13.91 0.50
CA PHE A 141 14.84 -12.90 0.64
C PHE A 141 14.27 -11.46 0.68
N PHE A 142 13.29 -11.19 -0.18
CA PHE A 142 12.60 -9.90 -0.24
C PHE A 142 11.44 -9.76 0.74
N HIS A 143 10.98 -10.83 1.41
CA HIS A 143 9.81 -10.80 2.29
C HIS A 143 10.15 -10.36 3.73
N ASN A 144 10.75 -9.18 3.91
CA ASN A 144 11.15 -8.67 5.22
C ASN A 144 10.78 -7.20 5.45
N ASN A 145 10.91 -6.72 6.69
CA ASN A 145 10.49 -5.37 7.08
C ASN A 145 11.22 -4.26 6.29
N MET A 146 12.49 -4.49 5.93
CA MET A 146 13.29 -3.50 5.20
C MET A 146 12.75 -3.35 3.78
N TRP A 147 12.62 -4.46 3.05
CA TRP A 147 12.11 -4.42 1.68
C TRP A 147 10.67 -3.91 1.61
N PHE A 148 9.83 -4.30 2.55
CA PHE A 148 8.48 -3.75 2.69
C PHE A 148 8.49 -2.22 2.81
N ALA A 149 9.34 -1.67 3.68
CA ALA A 149 9.41 -0.24 3.91
C ALA A 149 10.01 0.51 2.71
N ILE A 150 10.92 -0.11 1.96
CA ILE A 150 11.44 0.42 0.70
C ILE A 150 10.33 0.45 -0.35
N SER A 151 9.71 -0.70 -0.64
CA SER A 151 8.79 -0.88 -1.76
C SER A 151 7.48 -0.13 -1.57
N TRP A 152 6.98 -0.04 -0.34
CA TRP A 152 5.64 0.45 -0.08
C TRP A 152 5.61 1.68 0.85
N GLY A 153 6.79 2.18 1.22
CA GLY A 153 6.96 3.42 1.96
C GLY A 153 7.72 4.46 1.14
N SER A 154 9.01 4.21 0.89
CA SER A 154 9.87 5.13 0.13
C SER A 154 9.45 5.29 -1.32
N MET A 155 9.28 4.19 -2.05
CA MET A 155 8.99 4.24 -3.49
C MET A 155 7.68 4.99 -3.79
N PRO A 156 6.56 4.79 -3.06
CA PRO A 156 5.36 5.57 -3.28
C PRO A 156 5.57 7.07 -3.19
N LEU A 157 6.32 7.54 -2.19
CA LEU A 157 6.62 8.95 -2.05
C LEU A 157 7.45 9.47 -3.24
N LEU A 158 8.49 8.74 -3.64
CA LEU A 158 9.31 9.13 -4.78
C LEU A 158 8.50 9.10 -6.08
N ALA A 159 7.66 8.09 -6.28
CA ALA A 159 6.77 7.96 -7.43
C ALA A 159 5.84 9.16 -7.54
N GLY A 160 5.21 9.56 -6.43
CA GLY A 160 4.35 10.74 -6.38
C GLY A 160 5.08 12.02 -6.82
N TYR A 161 6.29 12.25 -6.29
CA TYR A 161 7.08 13.41 -6.66
C TYR A 161 7.54 13.39 -8.13
N ILE A 162 8.03 12.24 -8.59
CA ILE A 162 8.47 12.04 -9.97
C ILE A 162 7.29 12.22 -10.91
N MET A 163 6.12 11.66 -10.58
CA MET A 163 4.88 11.80 -11.36
C MET A 163 4.54 13.27 -11.63
N GLN A 164 4.80 14.17 -10.70
CA GLN A 164 4.56 15.60 -10.89
C GLN A 164 5.67 16.29 -11.69
N THR A 165 6.94 15.98 -11.38
CA THR A 165 8.06 16.83 -11.81
C THR A 165 8.93 16.24 -12.91
N ASN A 166 8.81 14.93 -13.18
CA ASN A 166 9.77 14.15 -13.99
C ASN A 166 11.23 14.40 -13.57
N SER A 167 11.46 14.59 -12.27
CA SER A 167 12.76 14.93 -11.70
C SER A 167 12.94 14.30 -10.32
N LEU A 168 14.16 14.37 -9.78
CA LEU A 168 14.48 13.93 -8.44
C LEU A 168 15.35 14.98 -7.75
N THR A 169 14.98 15.37 -6.53
CA THR A 169 15.71 16.36 -5.73
C THR A 169 15.95 15.84 -4.31
N TYR A 170 16.74 16.55 -3.50
CA TYR A 170 17.12 16.09 -2.17
C TYR A 170 15.94 16.04 -1.18
N ILE A 171 14.96 16.94 -1.30
CA ILE A 171 13.79 17.01 -0.40
C ILE A 171 12.93 15.72 -0.44
N PRO A 172 12.45 15.25 -1.61
CA PRO A 172 11.67 14.00 -1.69
C PRO A 172 12.51 12.78 -1.29
N LEU A 173 13.83 12.78 -1.52
CA LEU A 173 14.72 11.71 -1.03
C LEU A 173 14.75 11.64 0.50
N LEU A 174 14.88 12.78 1.18
CA LEU A 174 14.84 12.84 2.64
C LEU A 174 13.47 12.44 3.19
N LEU A 175 12.38 12.90 2.57
CA LEU A 175 11.03 12.51 3.00
C LEU A 175 10.70 11.04 2.68
N ALA A 176 11.31 10.45 1.65
CA ALA A 176 11.22 9.01 1.40
C ALA A 176 11.84 8.17 2.53
N LEU A 177 12.84 8.70 3.25
CA LEU A 177 13.39 8.07 4.46
C LEU A 177 12.41 8.16 5.64
N VAL A 178 11.62 9.24 5.72
CA VAL A 178 10.53 9.34 6.71
C VAL A 178 9.44 8.33 6.40
N ALA A 179 9.01 8.23 5.13
CA ALA A 179 8.03 7.23 4.69
C ALA A 179 8.53 5.79 4.92
N PHE A 180 9.83 5.53 4.71
CA PHE A 180 10.50 4.28 5.11
C PHE A 180 10.33 4.02 6.60
N ALA A 181 10.73 4.98 7.45
CA ALA A 181 10.71 4.79 8.91
C ALA A 181 9.30 4.52 9.44
N VAL A 182 8.30 5.25 8.93
CA VAL A 182 6.88 5.07 9.27
C VAL A 182 6.40 3.68 8.84
N SER A 183 6.68 3.27 7.60
CA SER A 183 6.28 1.96 7.07
C SER A 183 6.99 0.81 7.78
N TYR A 184 8.27 0.99 8.12
CA TYR A 184 9.05 0.02 8.87
C TYR A 184 8.51 -0.17 10.29
N LEU A 185 8.11 0.93 10.95
CA LEU A 185 7.48 0.87 12.26
C LEU A 185 6.13 0.14 12.18
N GLU A 186 5.31 0.48 11.18
CA GLU A 186 4.01 -0.17 10.94
C GLU A 186 4.18 -1.68 10.79
N ILE A 187 5.01 -2.16 9.85
CA ILE A 187 5.11 -3.61 9.58
C ILE A 187 5.70 -4.37 10.75
N LYS A 188 6.64 -3.76 11.47
CA LYS A 188 7.22 -4.35 12.67
C LYS A 188 6.16 -4.51 13.77
N LEU A 189 5.25 -3.55 13.93
CA LEU A 189 4.13 -3.64 14.86
C LEU A 189 3.04 -4.59 14.37
N SER A 190 2.75 -4.61 13.07
CA SER A 190 1.77 -5.49 12.42
C SER A 190 2.16 -6.96 12.57
N ARG A 191 3.43 -7.32 12.34
CA ARG A 191 3.94 -8.68 12.57
C ARG A 191 3.85 -9.08 14.05
N LYS A 192 4.16 -8.17 14.99
CA LYS A 192 3.97 -8.41 16.43
C LYS A 192 2.50 -8.60 16.79
N TYR A 193 1.61 -7.82 16.19
CA TYR A 193 0.16 -7.91 16.39
C TYR A 193 -0.36 -9.28 15.95
N LYS A 194 -0.01 -9.71 14.74
CA LYS A 194 -0.36 -11.04 14.20
C LYS A 194 0.11 -12.16 15.13
N LYS A 195 1.36 -12.11 15.62
CA LYS A 195 1.89 -13.09 16.58
C LYS A 195 1.13 -13.08 17.91
N SER A 196 0.84 -11.90 18.46
CA SER A 196 0.07 -11.76 19.71
C SER A 196 -1.34 -12.34 19.60
N LYS A 197 -1.99 -12.19 18.44
CA LYS A 197 -3.31 -12.77 18.15
C LYS A 197 -3.23 -14.29 18.04
N GLN A 198 -2.19 -14.84 17.40
CA GLN A 198 -1.96 -16.29 17.33
C GLN A 198 -1.73 -16.91 18.71
N THR A 199 -1.04 -16.21 19.63
CA THR A 199 -0.80 -16.68 21.01
C THR A 199 -1.93 -16.34 21.99
N ASN A 200 -3.06 -15.79 21.51
CA ASN A 200 -4.20 -15.33 22.33
C ASN A 200 -3.84 -14.33 23.45
N ASP A 201 -2.75 -13.56 23.30
CA ASP A 201 -2.42 -12.46 24.21
C ASP A 201 -3.29 -11.24 23.88
N MET A 202 -4.47 -11.20 24.52
CA MET A 202 -5.48 -10.18 24.27
C MET A 202 -5.04 -8.79 24.70
N SER A 203 -4.31 -8.66 25.81
CA SER A 203 -3.84 -7.37 26.31
C SER A 203 -2.85 -6.75 25.33
N ARG A 204 -1.84 -7.53 24.92
CA ARG A 204 -0.81 -7.06 23.99
C ARG A 204 -1.36 -6.81 22.59
N SER A 205 -2.32 -7.62 22.13
CA SER A 205 -2.94 -7.41 20.81
C SER A 205 -3.73 -6.10 20.76
N LYS A 206 -4.48 -5.74 21.81
CA LYS A 206 -5.21 -4.46 21.89
C LYS A 206 -4.26 -3.26 21.89
N GLU A 207 -3.17 -3.33 22.64
CA GLU A 207 -2.15 -2.27 22.66
C GLU A 207 -1.51 -2.06 21.28
N LEU A 208 -1.15 -3.15 20.59
CA LEU A 208 -0.56 -3.08 19.25
C LEU A 208 -1.56 -2.59 18.21
N GLU A 209 -2.81 -3.04 18.28
CA GLU A 209 -3.90 -2.54 17.42
C GLU A 209 -4.09 -1.03 17.55
N PHE A 210 -4.10 -0.51 18.78
CA PHE A 210 -4.21 0.92 19.02
C PHE A 210 -3.06 1.71 18.36
N ARG A 211 -1.81 1.19 18.46
CA ARG A 211 -0.65 1.81 17.81
C ARG A 211 -0.74 1.77 16.28
N LEU A 212 -1.23 0.66 15.71
CA LEU A 212 -1.44 0.53 14.26
C LEU A 212 -2.51 1.50 13.76
N LYS A 213 -3.60 1.67 14.50
CA LYS A 213 -4.63 2.68 14.21
C LYS A 213 -4.05 4.09 14.22
N ILE A 214 -3.28 4.46 15.25
CA ILE A 214 -2.64 5.77 15.32
C ILE A 214 -1.74 6.00 14.10
N ILE A 215 -0.81 5.08 13.82
CA ILE A 215 0.16 5.26 12.72
C ILE A 215 -0.59 5.42 11.39
N SER A 216 -1.51 4.50 11.08
CA SER A 216 -2.24 4.54 9.81
C SER A 216 -3.14 5.76 9.68
N MET A 217 -3.95 6.07 10.69
CA MET A 217 -4.87 7.21 10.65
C MET A 217 -4.12 8.54 10.62
N SER A 218 -3.02 8.68 11.37
CA SER A 218 -2.21 9.90 11.35
C SER A 218 -1.53 10.11 10.00
N THR A 219 -1.00 9.06 9.36
CA THR A 219 -0.43 9.15 8.00
C THR A 219 -1.48 9.57 6.97
N ILE A 220 -2.66 8.94 7.01
CA ILE A 220 -3.76 9.26 6.08
C ILE A 220 -4.26 10.68 6.30
N LEU A 221 -4.54 11.06 7.56
CA LEU A 221 -5.02 12.39 7.90
C LEU A 221 -4.02 13.47 7.53
N PHE A 222 -2.73 13.23 7.74
CA PHE A 222 -1.66 14.15 7.33
C PHE A 222 -1.69 14.41 5.82
N SER A 223 -1.78 13.34 5.01
CA SER A 223 -1.87 13.46 3.56
C SER A 223 -3.14 14.21 3.11
N VAL A 224 -4.30 13.92 3.71
CA VAL A 224 -5.56 14.60 3.38
C VAL A 224 -5.49 16.09 3.77
N THR A 225 -4.91 16.40 4.93
CA THR A 225 -4.74 17.78 5.39
C THR A 225 -3.83 18.57 4.44
N LEU A 226 -2.72 17.96 4.00
CA LEU A 226 -1.82 18.55 3.00
C LEU A 226 -2.52 18.77 1.65
N LEU A 227 -3.33 17.81 1.21
CA LEU A 227 -4.10 17.90 -0.03
C LEU A 227 -5.08 19.08 0.02
N ILE A 228 -5.85 19.20 1.12
CA ILE A 228 -6.79 20.32 1.33
C ILE A 228 -6.03 21.64 1.36
N PHE A 229 -4.93 21.72 2.11
CA PHE A 229 -4.13 22.94 2.21
C PHE A 229 -3.61 23.40 0.84
N ARG A 230 -3.03 22.49 0.05
CA ARG A 230 -2.56 22.80 -1.32
C ARG A 230 -3.71 23.13 -2.27
N GLY A 231 -4.87 22.50 -2.10
CA GLY A 231 -6.08 22.81 -2.87
C GLY A 231 -6.60 24.22 -2.61
N LEU A 232 -6.63 24.65 -1.34
CA LEU A 232 -7.08 25.99 -0.95
C LEU A 232 -6.13 27.11 -1.40
N GLN A 233 -4.83 26.84 -1.52
CA GLN A 233 -3.86 27.79 -2.06
C GLN A 233 -4.09 28.15 -3.54
N ILE A 234 -4.90 27.39 -4.28
CA ILE A 234 -5.23 27.67 -5.68
C ILE A 234 -6.44 28.62 -5.78
N THR A 235 -7.24 28.70 -4.73
CA THR A 235 -8.50 29.45 -4.70
C THR A 235 -8.34 30.91 -4.23
N PHE A 236 -7.13 31.33 -3.87
CA PHE A 236 -6.78 32.68 -3.42
C PHE A 236 -5.50 33.17 -4.11
#